data_AF-X0SKE9-F1
#
_entry.id   AF-X0SKE9-F1
#
_cell.length_a   1.000
_cell.length_b   1.000
_cell.length_c   1.000
_cell.angle_alpha   90.00
_cell.angle_beta   90.00
_cell.angle_gamma   90.00
#
_symmetry.space_group_name_H-M   'P 1'
#
loop_
_entity.id
_entity.type
_entity.pdbx_description
1 polymer ?
#
loop_
_entity_poly.entity_id
_entity_poly.type
_entity_poly.pdbx_seq_one_letter_code
_entity_poly.pdbx_strand_id
1 'polypeptide(L)'
;HENLIKNMIAGATGIDAVILVIDANEGWMPQTEEHFQIVELLNIKYGIIAITKIDLVDQTRLNFVEKQIRERLKNTAFFSAPLIKVSTVKNIGIDQVKSAIQDLIPQMKPKGDIGKPRLSIDRVFNIKGSGTVVTGTLIGGILHQGMEVTVFPSYKKTRLRSLQTYKEKVEKAFPGSRVALNLVGMEKNELHRGDIVFGTKQIKASKNIDVQIQLLPQLKKYSLTNRSELVFFTGTKEILAKAILNQKKYFKAGEKGFAQLRFKEPLATYLRDLFILRIPSPPKTIGGGLIVDPLAHKHHFKDKDILRFLQKRIKFDLRELVLTELKKNIFIKKDNLLINSNYTDSEIREVVESLKKEGKIITTNSWLIDKNYWQEQTIKFMNRLNQEYELYPLQTGFPLNKFQSYFYYLKPETFNYLIDSLINSDKIGLKKGIIFLLSRKPKISTQQKVLISKILK
;
A
#
# COMPACT_ATOMS: atom_id res chain seq x y z
N HIS A 1 1.01 -30.79 -7.45
CA HIS A 1 0.32 -29.72 -8.18
C HIS A 1 0.13 -28.46 -7.33
N GLU A 2 -0.54 -28.54 -6.17
CA GLU A 2 -0.79 -27.37 -5.29
C GLU A 2 0.48 -26.61 -4.88
N ASN A 3 1.56 -27.33 -4.53
CA ASN A 3 2.87 -26.72 -4.24
C ASN A 3 3.43 -25.90 -5.41
N LEU A 4 3.09 -26.26 -6.66
CA LEU A 4 3.52 -25.51 -7.85
C LEU A 4 2.79 -24.17 -7.93
N ILE A 5 1.52 -24.09 -7.52
CA ILE A 5 0.76 -22.85 -7.57
C ILE A 5 1.26 -21.85 -6.53
N LYS A 6 1.57 -22.31 -5.32
CA LYS A 6 2.18 -21.45 -4.30
C LYS A 6 3.50 -20.86 -4.77
N ASN A 7 4.32 -21.66 -5.44
CA ASN A 7 5.58 -21.21 -6.03
C ASN A 7 5.36 -20.29 -7.24
N MET A 8 4.36 -20.59 -8.06
CA MET A 8 3.95 -19.77 -9.19
C MET A 8 3.52 -18.38 -8.73
N ILE A 9 2.63 -18.26 -7.73
CA ILE A 9 2.14 -16.97 -7.25
C ILE A 9 3.30 -16.08 -6.75
N ALA A 10 4.20 -16.66 -5.95
CA ALA A 10 5.36 -15.94 -5.46
C ALA A 10 6.34 -15.54 -6.59
N GLY A 11 6.54 -16.42 -7.57
CA GLY A 11 7.41 -16.14 -8.72
C GLY A 11 6.79 -15.15 -9.71
N ALA A 12 5.47 -15.16 -9.86
CA ALA A 12 4.71 -14.29 -10.76
C ALA A 12 4.60 -12.86 -10.23
N THR A 13 4.83 -12.65 -8.94
CA THR A 13 4.83 -11.31 -8.37
C THR A 13 6.05 -10.52 -8.85
N GLY A 14 5.79 -9.45 -9.60
CA GLY A 14 6.83 -8.62 -10.21
C GLY A 14 7.24 -9.03 -11.62
N ILE A 15 6.55 -10.00 -12.24
CA ILE A 15 6.72 -10.34 -13.65
C ILE A 15 6.02 -9.32 -14.55
N ASP A 16 6.64 -8.99 -15.69
CA ASP A 16 6.08 -8.09 -16.71
C ASP A 16 5.34 -8.83 -17.83
N ALA A 17 5.83 -10.03 -18.19
CA ALA A 17 5.24 -10.88 -19.22
C ALA A 17 5.34 -12.37 -18.92
N VAL A 18 4.41 -13.15 -19.46
CA VAL A 18 4.40 -14.62 -19.32
C VAL A 18 4.43 -15.32 -20.67
N ILE A 19 4.99 -16.53 -20.70
CA ILE A 19 4.82 -17.46 -21.82
C ILE A 19 3.84 -18.53 -21.34
N LEU A 20 2.64 -18.56 -21.92
CA LEU A 20 1.65 -19.58 -21.63
C LEU A 20 1.89 -20.78 -22.54
N VAL A 21 2.40 -21.86 -21.94
CA VAL A 21 2.70 -23.10 -22.64
C VAL A 21 1.48 -24.02 -22.60
N ILE A 22 1.04 -24.49 -23.77
CA ILE A 22 -0.12 -25.36 -23.93
C ILE A 22 0.29 -26.57 -24.76
N ASP A 23 -0.07 -27.76 -24.33
CA ASP A 23 0.21 -29.00 -25.06
C ASP A 23 -0.77 -29.13 -26.25
N ALA A 24 -0.26 -29.41 -27.45
CA ALA A 24 -1.11 -29.59 -28.64
C ALA A 24 -1.98 -30.84 -28.58
N ASN A 25 -1.57 -31.86 -27.83
CA ASN A 25 -2.33 -33.09 -27.64
C ASN A 25 -3.45 -32.89 -26.62
N GLU A 26 -3.17 -32.26 -25.48
CA GLU A 26 -4.19 -32.07 -24.41
C GLU A 26 -5.07 -30.84 -24.63
N GLY A 27 -4.51 -29.76 -25.18
CA GLY A 27 -5.18 -28.47 -25.32
C GLY A 27 -5.30 -27.73 -23.99
N TRP A 28 -6.38 -26.95 -23.84
CA TRP A 28 -6.63 -26.12 -22.66
C TRP A 28 -7.09 -26.95 -21.46
N MET A 29 -6.21 -27.15 -20.49
CA MET A 29 -6.45 -27.96 -19.30
C MET A 29 -6.88 -27.13 -18.08
N PRO A 30 -7.49 -27.74 -17.04
CA PRO A 30 -7.84 -27.04 -15.80
C PRO A 30 -6.66 -26.34 -15.12
N GLN A 31 -5.45 -26.89 -15.24
CA GLN A 31 -4.23 -26.25 -14.75
C GLN A 31 -3.91 -24.95 -15.51
N THR A 32 -4.01 -25.01 -16.83
CA THR A 32 -3.81 -23.85 -17.72
C THR A 32 -4.80 -22.75 -17.37
N GLU A 33 -6.06 -23.11 -17.14
CA GLU A 33 -7.10 -22.19 -16.69
C GLU A 33 -6.74 -21.55 -15.33
N GLU A 34 -6.35 -22.32 -14.31
CA GLU A 34 -6.02 -21.76 -12.99
C GLU A 34 -4.79 -20.85 -13.05
N HIS A 35 -3.75 -21.24 -13.79
CA HIS A 35 -2.56 -20.40 -14.00
C HIS A 35 -2.93 -19.11 -14.73
N PHE A 36 -3.75 -19.19 -15.78
CA PHE A 36 -4.19 -18.02 -16.52
C PHE A 36 -5.02 -17.06 -15.65
N GLN A 37 -5.91 -17.59 -14.82
CA GLN A 37 -6.67 -16.78 -13.86
C GLN A 37 -5.75 -16.04 -12.88
N ILE A 38 -4.66 -16.66 -12.42
CA ILE A 38 -3.66 -16.00 -11.57
C ILE A 38 -2.95 -14.87 -12.34
N VAL A 39 -2.60 -15.10 -13.60
CA VAL A 39 -2.00 -14.08 -14.48
C VAL A 39 -2.93 -12.87 -14.64
N GLU A 40 -4.24 -13.11 -14.84
CA GLU A 40 -5.25 -12.06 -14.91
C GLU A 40 -5.40 -11.30 -13.58
N LEU A 41 -5.44 -12.02 -12.45
CA LEU A 41 -5.54 -11.41 -11.11
C LEU A 41 -4.32 -10.57 -10.74
N LEU A 42 -3.13 -10.98 -11.21
CA LEU A 42 -1.89 -10.20 -11.09
C LEU A 42 -1.78 -9.08 -12.14
N ASN A 43 -2.78 -8.92 -13.00
CA ASN A 43 -2.86 -7.88 -14.02
C ASN A 43 -1.63 -7.85 -14.94
N ILE A 44 -1.10 -9.03 -15.27
CA ILE A 44 -0.04 -9.17 -16.26
C ILE A 44 -0.67 -8.99 -17.63
N LYS A 45 -0.15 -8.04 -18.40
CA LYS A 45 -0.77 -7.60 -19.67
C LYS A 45 -0.10 -8.16 -20.91
N TYR A 46 1.14 -8.61 -20.77
CA TYR A 46 1.97 -9.01 -21.89
C TYR A 46 2.24 -10.51 -21.83
N GLY A 47 2.32 -11.14 -22.99
CA GLY A 47 2.81 -12.50 -23.07
C GLY A 47 2.65 -13.14 -24.43
N ILE A 48 3.09 -14.39 -24.49
CA ILE A 48 3.20 -15.21 -25.70
C ILE A 48 2.51 -16.54 -25.41
N ILE A 49 1.75 -17.05 -26.37
CA ILE A 49 1.15 -18.37 -26.29
C ILE A 49 2.00 -19.34 -27.11
N ALA A 50 2.52 -20.38 -26.47
CA ALA A 50 3.31 -21.42 -27.13
C ALA A 50 2.53 -22.75 -27.11
N ILE A 51 2.06 -23.17 -28.29
CA ILE A 51 1.46 -24.50 -28.48
C ILE A 51 2.59 -25.48 -28.72
N THR A 52 2.88 -26.34 -27.76
CA THR A 52 4.02 -27.28 -27.76
C THR A 52 3.61 -28.68 -28.20
N LYS A 53 4.61 -29.53 -28.52
CA LYS A 53 4.43 -30.92 -28.98
C LYS A 53 3.59 -31.05 -30.26
N ILE A 54 3.71 -30.07 -31.15
CA ILE A 54 3.01 -30.10 -32.45
C ILE A 54 3.43 -31.29 -33.32
N ASP A 55 4.57 -31.90 -33.04
CA ASP A 55 5.07 -33.09 -33.72
C ASP A 55 4.28 -34.37 -33.40
N LEU A 56 3.46 -34.35 -32.34
CA LEU A 56 2.67 -35.50 -31.89
C LEU A 56 1.21 -35.48 -32.38
N VAL A 57 0.80 -34.44 -33.10
CA VAL A 57 -0.60 -34.25 -33.52
C VAL A 57 -0.70 -33.91 -35.00
N ASP A 58 -1.86 -34.20 -35.60
CA ASP A 58 -2.17 -33.81 -36.97
C ASP A 58 -2.62 -32.33 -37.05
N GLN A 59 -2.76 -31.83 -38.28
CA GLN A 59 -3.18 -30.45 -38.54
C GLN A 59 -4.60 -30.18 -38.03
N THR A 60 -5.48 -31.18 -38.06
CA THR A 60 -6.87 -31.09 -37.60
C THR A 60 -6.93 -30.81 -36.11
N ARG A 61 -6.21 -31.60 -35.31
CA ARG A 61 -6.11 -31.42 -33.85
C ARG A 61 -5.47 -30.09 -33.51
N LEU A 62 -4.40 -29.70 -34.22
CA LEU A 62 -3.73 -28.42 -33.99
C LEU A 62 -4.67 -27.23 -34.22
N ASN A 63 -5.43 -27.23 -35.31
CA ASN A 63 -6.43 -26.19 -35.61
C ASN A 63 -7.53 -26.14 -34.55
N PHE A 64 -7.98 -27.29 -34.05
CA PHE A 64 -8.95 -27.36 -32.96
C PHE A 64 -8.43 -26.71 -31.69
N VAL A 65 -7.19 -27.02 -31.28
CA VAL A 65 -6.58 -26.44 -30.08
C VAL A 65 -6.35 -24.94 -30.24
N GLU A 66 -5.91 -24.48 -31.42
CA GLU A 66 -5.75 -23.05 -31.71
C GLU A 66 -7.07 -22.29 -31.56
N LYS A 67 -8.16 -22.83 -32.12
CA LYS A 67 -9.51 -22.24 -31.97
C LYS A 67 -9.95 -22.22 -30.50
N GLN A 68 -9.76 -23.33 -29.78
CA GLN A 68 -10.10 -23.42 -28.36
C GLN A 68 -9.38 -22.34 -27.53
N ILE A 69 -8.08 -22.13 -27.78
CA ILE A 69 -7.29 -21.10 -27.10
C ILE A 69 -7.82 -19.71 -27.43
N ARG A 70 -8.05 -19.39 -28.71
CA ARG A 70 -8.57 -18.08 -29.13
C ARG A 70 -9.93 -17.76 -28.51
N GLU A 71 -10.82 -18.75 -28.42
CA GLU A 71 -12.12 -18.60 -27.76
C GLU A 71 -11.97 -18.29 -26.27
N ARG A 72 -11.07 -18.98 -25.57
CA ARG A 72 -10.79 -18.73 -24.14
C ARG A 72 -10.21 -17.35 -23.89
N LEU A 73 -9.36 -16.86 -24.78
CA LEU A 73 -8.65 -15.58 -24.63
C LEU A 73 -9.45 -14.37 -25.15
N LYS A 74 -10.63 -14.55 -25.76
CA LYS A 74 -11.40 -13.53 -26.49
C LYS A 74 -11.60 -12.19 -25.77
N ASN A 75 -11.77 -12.21 -24.45
CA ASN A 75 -12.06 -11.02 -23.62
C ASN A 75 -10.94 -10.68 -22.64
N THR A 76 -9.71 -11.03 -22.98
CA THR A 76 -8.55 -10.92 -22.09
C THR A 76 -7.46 -10.06 -22.73
N ALA A 77 -6.49 -9.60 -21.93
CA ALA A 77 -5.33 -8.88 -22.46
C ALA A 77 -4.49 -9.72 -23.46
N PHE A 78 -4.66 -11.05 -23.44
CA PHE A 78 -3.92 -11.99 -24.27
C PHE A 78 -4.63 -12.34 -25.58
N PHE A 79 -5.78 -11.73 -25.90
CA PHE A 79 -6.48 -12.01 -27.15
C PHE A 79 -5.59 -11.81 -28.38
N SER A 80 -4.82 -10.72 -28.36
CA SER A 80 -3.88 -10.31 -29.41
C SER A 80 -2.45 -10.84 -29.17
N ALA A 81 -2.24 -11.69 -28.16
CA ALA A 81 -0.92 -12.25 -27.91
C ALA A 81 -0.45 -13.11 -29.11
N PRO A 82 0.87 -13.09 -29.43
CA PRO A 82 1.44 -14.00 -30.42
C PRO A 82 1.16 -15.45 -30.03
N LEU A 83 0.65 -16.24 -30.99
CA LEU A 83 0.39 -17.66 -30.83
C LEU A 83 1.35 -18.42 -31.74
N ILE A 84 2.26 -19.17 -31.15
CA ILE A 84 3.40 -19.79 -31.83
C ILE A 84 3.34 -21.30 -31.66
N LYS A 85 3.49 -22.01 -32.78
CA LYS A 85 3.50 -23.47 -32.86
C LYS A 85 4.93 -23.96 -32.65
N VAL A 86 5.14 -24.78 -31.64
CA VAL A 86 6.48 -25.17 -31.16
C VAL A 86 6.63 -26.69 -31.09
N SER A 87 7.72 -27.20 -31.66
CA SER A 87 8.22 -28.55 -31.36
C SER A 87 9.65 -28.40 -30.86
N THR A 88 9.89 -28.73 -29.60
CA THR A 88 11.25 -28.73 -29.04
C THR A 88 12.10 -29.87 -29.60
N VAL A 89 11.48 -30.99 -29.99
CA VAL A 89 12.16 -32.15 -30.58
C VAL A 89 12.61 -31.85 -32.01
N LYS A 90 11.74 -31.24 -32.82
CA LYS A 90 12.05 -30.86 -34.20
C LYS A 90 12.66 -29.45 -34.34
N ASN A 91 12.89 -28.76 -33.21
CA ASN A 91 13.36 -27.37 -33.15
C ASN A 91 12.52 -26.38 -33.99
N ILE A 92 11.20 -26.59 -34.04
CA ILE A 92 10.27 -25.73 -34.79
C ILE A 92 9.75 -24.63 -33.87
N GLY A 93 9.67 -23.40 -34.37
CA GLY A 93 9.02 -22.26 -33.70
C GLY A 93 9.82 -21.64 -32.55
N ILE A 94 10.99 -22.18 -32.20
CA ILE A 94 11.85 -21.65 -31.13
C ILE A 94 12.36 -20.25 -31.46
N ASP A 95 12.83 -20.03 -32.69
CA ASP A 95 13.31 -18.70 -33.09
C ASP A 95 12.17 -17.70 -33.20
N GLN A 96 10.97 -18.13 -33.59
CA GLN A 96 9.76 -17.29 -33.55
C GLN A 96 9.42 -16.87 -32.11
N VAL A 97 9.56 -17.77 -31.13
CA VAL A 97 9.39 -17.40 -29.70
C VAL A 97 10.43 -16.36 -29.29
N LYS A 98 11.71 -16.53 -29.68
CA LYS A 98 12.76 -15.55 -29.37
C LYS A 98 12.46 -14.18 -29.99
N SER A 99 12.06 -14.14 -31.25
CA SER A 99 11.66 -12.91 -31.93
C SER A 99 10.46 -12.26 -31.24
N ALA A 100 9.44 -13.04 -30.90
CA ALA A 100 8.28 -12.51 -30.17
C ALA A 100 8.65 -11.95 -28.79
N ILE A 101 9.63 -12.52 -28.08
CA ILE A 101 10.16 -11.95 -26.84
C ILE A 101 10.84 -10.60 -27.13
N GLN A 102 11.68 -10.54 -28.16
CA GLN A 102 12.38 -9.30 -28.56
C GLN A 102 11.39 -8.19 -28.92
N ASP A 103 10.33 -8.52 -29.65
CA ASP A 103 9.28 -7.57 -30.06
C ASP A 103 8.43 -7.08 -28.88
N LEU A 104 8.32 -7.88 -27.83
CA LEU A 104 7.52 -7.56 -26.64
C LEU A 104 8.26 -6.61 -25.69
N ILE A 105 9.59 -6.72 -25.57
CA ILE A 105 10.43 -5.88 -24.68
C ILE A 105 10.17 -4.37 -24.84
N PRO A 106 10.23 -3.77 -26.06
CA PRO A 106 10.05 -2.33 -26.22
C PRO A 106 8.63 -1.86 -25.90
N GLN A 107 7.64 -2.75 -25.86
CA GLN A 107 6.26 -2.42 -25.54
C GLN A 107 6.00 -2.32 -24.02
N MET A 108 6.92 -2.85 -23.21
CA MET A 108 6.79 -2.87 -21.75
C MET A 108 7.31 -1.58 -21.14
N LYS A 109 6.55 -1.00 -20.22
CA LYS A 109 7.03 0.12 -19.41
C LYS A 109 7.94 -0.41 -18.30
N PRO A 110 9.21 0.05 -18.20
CA PRO A 110 10.08 -0.32 -17.09
C PRO A 110 9.45 0.01 -15.74
N LYS A 111 9.76 -0.80 -14.72
CA LYS A 111 9.36 -0.49 -13.35
C LYS A 111 10.08 0.78 -12.89
N GLY A 112 9.31 1.78 -12.45
CA GLY A 112 9.87 3.05 -11.97
C GLY A 112 10.58 2.93 -10.63
N ASP A 113 11.58 3.78 -10.42
CA ASP A 113 12.17 4.04 -9.11
C ASP A 113 11.33 5.10 -8.39
N ILE A 114 10.75 4.74 -7.23
CA ILE A 114 9.98 5.66 -6.38
C ILE A 114 10.74 6.03 -5.09
N GLY A 115 12.02 5.67 -5.00
CA GLY A 115 12.87 5.91 -3.83
C GLY A 115 12.47 5.10 -2.59
N LYS A 116 11.81 3.95 -2.78
CA LYS A 116 11.35 3.01 -1.73
C LYS A 116 11.71 1.57 -2.12
N PRO A 117 13.02 1.22 -2.22
CA PRO A 117 13.44 -0.11 -2.62
C PRO A 117 12.94 -1.16 -1.63
N ARG A 118 12.31 -2.22 -2.14
CA ARG A 118 11.87 -3.39 -1.38
C ARG A 118 11.96 -4.65 -2.21
N LEU A 119 12.37 -5.75 -1.58
CA LEU A 119 12.49 -7.07 -2.17
C LEU A 119 11.84 -8.09 -1.24
N SER A 120 10.81 -8.77 -1.73
CA SER A 120 10.18 -9.88 -1.02
C SER A 120 11.02 -11.14 -1.22
N ILE A 121 11.44 -11.76 -0.13
CA ILE A 121 12.34 -12.92 -0.13
C ILE A 121 11.59 -14.15 -0.65
N ASP A 122 12.11 -14.79 -1.69
CA ASP A 122 11.59 -16.06 -2.22
C ASP A 122 12.42 -17.28 -1.77
N ARG A 123 13.74 -17.12 -1.57
CA ARG A 123 14.66 -18.17 -1.13
C ARG A 123 15.75 -17.58 -0.23
N VAL A 124 16.22 -18.39 0.70
CA VAL A 124 17.31 -18.09 1.62
C VAL A 124 18.31 -19.26 1.59
N PHE A 125 19.59 -18.97 1.39
CA PHE A 125 20.63 -19.98 1.37
C PHE A 125 21.95 -19.42 1.90
N ASN A 126 22.81 -20.30 2.41
CA ASN A 126 24.15 -19.95 2.83
C ASN A 126 25.13 -20.29 1.73
N ILE A 127 26.01 -19.34 1.41
CA ILE A 127 27.16 -19.60 0.54
C ILE A 127 28.40 -19.66 1.44
N LYS A 128 29.12 -20.79 1.38
CA LYS A 128 30.36 -21.00 2.14
C LYS A 128 31.33 -19.84 1.90
N GLY A 129 31.82 -19.23 2.98
CA GLY A 129 32.74 -18.08 2.94
C GLY A 129 32.09 -16.72 2.59
N SER A 130 30.86 -16.69 2.08
CA SER A 130 30.19 -15.45 1.68
C SER A 130 29.10 -14.99 2.64
N GLY A 131 28.49 -15.91 3.40
CA GLY A 131 27.43 -15.62 4.37
C GLY A 131 26.03 -15.98 3.85
N THR A 132 25.01 -15.35 4.43
CA THR A 132 23.61 -15.59 4.11
C THR A 132 23.17 -14.76 2.91
N VAL A 133 22.63 -15.43 1.90
CA VAL A 133 22.16 -14.83 0.65
C VAL A 133 20.67 -15.08 0.50
N VAL A 134 19.94 -14.03 0.10
CA VAL A 134 18.50 -14.10 -0.17
C VAL A 134 18.22 -13.70 -1.60
N THR A 135 17.21 -14.32 -2.23
CA THR A 135 16.77 -13.93 -3.57
C THR A 135 15.34 -13.40 -3.57
N GLY A 136 15.05 -12.52 -4.52
CA GLY A 136 13.71 -12.01 -4.78
C GLY A 136 13.69 -11.03 -5.93
N THR A 137 12.51 -10.51 -6.24
CA THR A 137 12.34 -9.46 -7.26
C THR A 137 12.36 -8.09 -6.58
N LEU A 138 13.28 -7.23 -7.00
CA LEU A 138 13.39 -5.87 -6.48
C LEU A 138 12.31 -4.98 -7.09
N ILE A 139 11.60 -4.20 -6.27
CA ILE A 139 10.63 -3.20 -6.71
C ILE A 139 10.79 -1.90 -5.94
N GLY A 140 10.24 -0.81 -6.47
CA GLY A 140 10.09 0.46 -5.73
C GLY A 140 11.35 1.31 -5.57
N GLY A 141 12.53 0.80 -5.92
CA GLY A 141 13.73 1.61 -6.06
C GLY A 141 15.00 0.82 -6.24
N ILE A 142 16.12 1.53 -6.27
CA ILE A 142 17.45 0.96 -6.53
C ILE A 142 18.09 0.49 -5.22
N LEU A 143 18.75 -0.67 -5.26
CA LEU A 143 19.69 -1.11 -4.22
C LEU A 143 21.12 -1.02 -4.76
N HIS A 144 22.06 -0.64 -3.90
CA HIS A 144 23.48 -0.59 -4.24
C HIS A 144 24.32 -1.35 -3.22
N GLN A 145 25.47 -1.86 -3.66
CA GLN A 145 26.42 -2.53 -2.79
C GLN A 145 26.84 -1.59 -1.65
N GLY A 146 26.90 -2.12 -0.42
CA GLY A 146 27.21 -1.37 0.77
C GLY A 146 26.04 -0.55 1.35
N MET A 147 24.85 -0.58 0.76
CA MET A 147 23.67 0.11 1.31
C MET A 147 23.22 -0.53 2.63
N GLU A 148 22.81 0.31 3.60
CA GLU A 148 22.07 -0.13 4.78
C GLU A 148 20.63 -0.48 4.38
N VAL A 149 20.19 -1.67 4.77
CA VAL A 149 18.83 -2.17 4.54
C VAL A 149 18.26 -2.72 5.84
N THR A 150 16.94 -2.81 5.90
CA THR A 150 16.22 -3.38 7.04
C THR A 150 15.40 -4.58 6.60
N VAL A 151 15.29 -5.60 7.44
CA VAL A 151 14.49 -6.79 7.16
C VAL A 151 13.20 -6.76 7.98
N PHE A 152 12.04 -6.82 7.33
CA PHE A 152 10.74 -7.05 7.96
C PHE A 152 10.45 -8.57 7.97
N PRO A 153 9.95 -9.16 9.08
CA PRO A 153 9.31 -8.52 10.24
C PRO A 153 10.21 -8.19 11.43
N SER A 154 11.47 -8.64 11.44
CA SER A 154 12.37 -8.46 12.60
C SER A 154 12.80 -7.00 12.82
N TYR A 155 12.67 -6.16 11.80
CA TYR A 155 13.22 -4.80 11.71
C TYR A 155 14.73 -4.72 12.00
N LYS A 156 15.46 -5.84 11.84
CA LYS A 156 16.91 -5.86 11.97
C LYS A 156 17.55 -5.09 10.82
N LYS A 157 18.44 -4.17 11.15
CA LYS A 157 19.29 -3.47 10.19
C LYS A 157 20.47 -4.36 9.80
N THR A 158 20.81 -4.34 8.52
CA THR A 158 21.95 -5.05 7.95
C THR A 158 22.51 -4.26 6.78
N ARG A 159 23.64 -4.70 6.23
CA ARG A 159 24.31 -4.07 5.09
C ARG A 159 24.41 -5.06 3.94
N LEU A 160 24.27 -4.56 2.72
CA LEU A 160 24.43 -5.35 1.50
C LEU A 160 25.93 -5.55 1.21
N ARG A 161 26.47 -6.74 1.46
CA ARG A 161 27.89 -7.06 1.14
C ARG A 161 28.13 -7.07 -0.36
N SER A 162 27.22 -7.70 -1.10
CA SER A 162 27.28 -7.83 -2.56
C SER A 162 25.88 -8.05 -3.12
N LEU A 163 25.70 -7.66 -4.38
CA LEU A 163 24.50 -7.88 -5.17
C LEU A 163 24.85 -8.76 -6.37
N GLN A 164 23.93 -9.65 -6.77
CA GLN A 164 24.07 -10.40 -8.01
C GLN A 164 22.75 -10.45 -8.79
N THR A 165 22.84 -10.32 -10.11
CA THR A 165 21.73 -10.51 -11.05
C THR A 165 22.21 -11.44 -12.16
N TYR A 166 21.39 -12.41 -12.58
CA TYR A 166 21.75 -13.37 -13.64
C TYR A 166 23.11 -14.07 -13.44
N LYS A 167 23.48 -14.37 -12.18
CA LYS A 167 24.77 -14.97 -11.77
C LYS A 167 26.00 -14.05 -11.92
N GLU A 168 25.80 -12.78 -12.26
CA GLU A 168 26.86 -11.78 -12.34
C GLU A 168 26.81 -10.85 -11.14
N LYS A 169 27.98 -10.41 -10.66
CA LYS A 169 28.07 -9.40 -9.59
C LYS A 169 27.77 -8.02 -10.18
N VAL A 170 26.94 -7.25 -9.48
CA VAL A 170 26.59 -5.89 -9.89
C VAL A 170 26.76 -4.93 -8.73
N GLU A 171 27.07 -3.67 -9.03
CA GLU A 171 27.14 -2.61 -8.00
C GLU A 171 25.77 -2.04 -7.66
N LYS A 172 24.85 -2.03 -8.63
CA LYS A 172 23.49 -1.50 -8.52
C LYS A 172 22.49 -2.50 -9.09
N ALA A 173 21.35 -2.63 -8.43
CA ALA A 173 20.21 -3.40 -8.91
C ALA A 173 18.99 -2.49 -9.06
N PHE A 174 18.31 -2.60 -10.21
CA PHE A 174 17.18 -1.75 -10.57
C PHE A 174 15.83 -2.48 -10.33
N PRO A 175 14.72 -1.74 -10.10
CA PRO A 175 13.38 -2.32 -10.03
C PRO A 175 13.06 -3.22 -11.24
N GLY A 176 12.37 -4.33 -10.99
CA GLY A 176 12.08 -5.40 -11.97
C GLY A 176 13.15 -6.50 -12.02
N SER A 177 14.35 -6.25 -11.49
CA SER A 177 15.42 -7.25 -11.51
C SER A 177 15.19 -8.34 -10.48
N ARG A 178 15.52 -9.59 -10.85
CA ARG A 178 15.70 -10.68 -9.88
C ARG A 178 17.09 -10.60 -9.29
N VAL A 179 17.20 -10.32 -8.00
CA VAL A 179 18.45 -10.01 -7.31
C VAL A 179 18.74 -11.03 -6.22
N ALA A 180 20.00 -11.44 -6.10
CA ALA A 180 20.55 -12.09 -4.92
C ALA A 180 21.26 -11.04 -4.04
N LEU A 181 20.83 -10.92 -2.79
CA LEU A 181 21.37 -10.00 -1.79
C LEU A 181 22.19 -10.79 -0.78
N ASN A 182 23.46 -10.44 -0.60
CA ASN A 182 24.27 -10.96 0.50
C ASN A 182 24.16 -10.05 1.73
N LEU A 183 23.58 -10.56 2.81
CA LEU A 183 23.27 -9.78 4.01
C LEU A 183 24.31 -10.03 5.11
N VAL A 184 24.95 -8.96 5.59
CA VAL A 184 25.97 -9.04 6.64
C VAL A 184 25.33 -9.29 8.01
N GLY A 185 25.85 -10.28 8.75
CA GLY A 185 25.45 -10.51 10.14
C GLY A 185 24.04 -11.07 10.32
N MET A 186 23.42 -11.57 9.25
CA MET A 186 22.15 -12.28 9.30
C MET A 186 22.40 -13.78 9.17
N GLU A 187 21.68 -14.59 9.92
CA GLU A 187 21.70 -16.05 9.80
C GLU A 187 20.51 -16.57 8.97
N LYS A 188 20.67 -17.76 8.37
CA LYS A 188 19.63 -18.37 7.53
C LYS A 188 18.32 -18.64 8.26
N ASN A 189 18.39 -19.05 9.53
CA ASN A 189 17.23 -19.32 10.41
C ASN A 189 16.47 -18.05 10.82
N GLU A 190 17.06 -16.87 10.66
CA GLU A 190 16.41 -15.58 10.97
C GLU A 190 15.60 -15.03 9.79
N LEU A 191 15.75 -15.63 8.61
CA LEU A 191 15.20 -15.14 7.35
C LEU A 191 14.28 -16.19 6.73
N HIS A 192 13.08 -15.76 6.36
CA HIS A 192 12.06 -16.64 5.84
C HIS A 192 11.52 -16.13 4.51
N ARG A 193 10.97 -17.05 3.72
CA ARG A 193 10.18 -16.66 2.54
C ARG A 193 8.99 -15.81 2.99
N GLY A 194 8.75 -14.72 2.27
CA GLY A 194 7.72 -13.74 2.60
C GLY A 194 8.21 -12.58 3.47
N ASP A 195 9.42 -12.65 4.01
CA ASP A 195 10.08 -11.50 4.63
C ASP A 195 10.44 -10.47 3.55
N ILE A 196 10.63 -9.21 3.96
CA ILE A 196 10.90 -8.10 3.04
C ILE A 196 12.20 -7.43 3.43
N VAL A 197 13.16 -7.40 2.51
CA VAL A 197 14.34 -6.53 2.62
C VAL A 197 13.97 -5.18 2.01
N PHE A 198 14.11 -4.10 2.75
CA PHE A 198 13.81 -2.76 2.26
C PHE A 198 14.91 -1.76 2.61
N GLY A 199 14.91 -0.62 1.92
CA GLY A 199 15.90 0.44 2.14
C GLY A 199 15.80 1.10 3.53
N THR A 200 16.37 2.29 3.64
CA THR A 200 16.43 3.03 4.92
C THR A 200 15.10 3.64 5.35
N LYS A 201 14.17 3.87 4.40
CA LYS A 201 12.83 4.36 4.73
C LYS A 201 12.01 3.26 5.39
N GLN A 202 11.40 3.59 6.52
CA GLN A 202 10.62 2.64 7.29
C GLN A 202 9.41 2.13 6.48
N ILE A 203 9.15 0.83 6.52
CA ILE A 203 7.86 0.26 6.13
C ILE A 203 7.03 0.07 7.38
N LYS A 204 5.75 0.42 7.35
CA LYS A 204 4.82 0.13 8.45
C LYS A 204 4.06 -1.16 8.17
N ALA A 205 3.68 -1.85 9.24
CA ALA A 205 2.90 -3.08 9.14
C ALA A 205 1.57 -2.94 9.87
N SER A 206 0.55 -3.65 9.38
CA SER A 206 -0.79 -3.66 9.96
C SER A 206 -1.35 -5.08 10.02
N LYS A 207 -2.21 -5.33 11.01
CA LYS A 207 -3.04 -6.54 11.10
C LYS A 207 -4.36 -6.40 10.35
N ASN A 208 -4.70 -5.20 9.90
CA ASN A 208 -5.93 -4.94 9.14
C ASN A 208 -5.59 -4.11 7.90
N ILE A 209 -6.10 -4.55 6.76
CA ILE A 209 -6.00 -3.82 5.50
C ILE A 209 -7.38 -3.72 4.87
N ASP A 210 -7.68 -2.60 4.25
CA ASP A 210 -8.88 -2.47 3.43
C ASP A 210 -8.53 -2.72 1.97
N VAL A 211 -9.37 -3.50 1.30
CA VAL A 211 -9.13 -4.02 -0.05
C VAL A 211 -10.38 -3.88 -0.90
N GLN A 212 -10.19 -3.86 -2.21
CA GLN A 212 -11.23 -4.22 -3.15
C GLN A 212 -10.97 -5.66 -3.60
N ILE A 213 -11.92 -6.56 -3.34
CA ILE A 213 -11.89 -7.95 -3.78
C ILE A 213 -12.66 -8.07 -5.09
N GLN A 214 -12.17 -8.91 -5.99
CA GLN A 214 -12.86 -9.43 -7.17
C GLN A 214 -12.86 -10.96 -7.10
N LEU A 215 -14.04 -11.58 -7.12
CA LEU A 215 -14.15 -13.03 -7.26
C LEU A 215 -14.07 -13.44 -8.73
N LEU A 216 -13.51 -14.63 -8.98
CA LEU A 216 -13.45 -15.21 -10.31
C LEU A 216 -14.87 -15.52 -10.85
N PRO A 217 -15.21 -15.14 -12.10
CA PRO A 217 -16.54 -15.37 -12.68
C PRO A 217 -16.87 -16.85 -12.89
N GLN A 218 -15.85 -17.71 -13.00
CA GLN A 218 -16.00 -19.15 -13.19
C GLN A 218 -16.54 -19.86 -11.95
N LEU A 219 -16.52 -19.22 -10.78
CA LEU A 219 -16.93 -19.80 -9.50
C LEU A 219 -18.45 -19.80 -9.25
N LYS A 220 -19.25 -20.24 -10.22
CA LYS A 220 -20.72 -20.12 -10.18
C LYS A 220 -21.39 -20.67 -8.90
N LYS A 221 -20.80 -21.68 -8.25
CA LYS A 221 -21.33 -22.33 -7.04
C LYS A 221 -20.73 -21.82 -5.73
N TYR A 222 -19.75 -20.92 -5.76
CA TYR A 222 -19.09 -20.41 -4.57
C TYR A 222 -19.51 -18.96 -4.30
N SER A 223 -19.73 -18.64 -3.03
CA SER A 223 -19.92 -17.27 -2.58
C SER A 223 -19.01 -17.01 -1.39
N LEU A 224 -18.31 -15.86 -1.43
CA LEU A 224 -17.51 -15.43 -0.29
C LEU A 224 -18.44 -14.83 0.75
N THR A 225 -18.51 -15.41 1.94
CA THR A 225 -19.37 -14.93 3.02
C THR A 225 -18.59 -14.12 4.04
N ASN A 226 -19.28 -13.26 4.78
CA ASN A 226 -18.67 -12.51 5.86
C ASN A 226 -17.99 -13.44 6.88
N ARG A 227 -16.79 -13.09 7.32
CA ARG A 227 -15.95 -13.83 8.26
C ARG A 227 -15.36 -15.13 7.73
N SER A 228 -15.42 -15.38 6.43
CA SER A 228 -14.71 -16.49 5.79
C SER A 228 -13.20 -16.42 6.06
N GLU A 229 -12.60 -17.57 6.32
CA GLU A 229 -11.15 -17.73 6.41
C GLU A 229 -10.59 -18.02 5.02
N LEU A 230 -9.55 -17.26 4.66
CA LEU A 230 -8.93 -17.27 3.36
C LEU A 230 -7.43 -17.39 3.51
N VAL A 231 -6.78 -17.94 2.50
CA VAL A 231 -5.34 -17.84 2.32
C VAL A 231 -5.07 -16.63 1.43
N PHE A 232 -4.37 -15.64 1.97
CA PHE A 232 -4.00 -14.41 1.31
C PHE A 232 -2.56 -14.49 0.83
N PHE A 233 -2.34 -14.17 -0.45
CA PHE A 233 -1.02 -14.11 -1.06
C PHE A 233 -0.69 -12.68 -1.46
N THR A 234 0.45 -12.18 -0.99
CA THR A 234 1.02 -10.90 -1.40
C THR A 234 2.53 -11.02 -1.49
N GLY A 235 3.14 -10.55 -2.59
CA GLY A 235 4.56 -10.80 -2.81
C GLY A 235 4.86 -12.30 -2.78
N THR A 236 5.79 -12.67 -1.92
CA THR A 236 6.17 -14.07 -1.67
C THR A 236 5.56 -14.65 -0.39
N LYS A 237 4.72 -13.87 0.32
CA LYS A 237 4.10 -14.24 1.59
C LYS A 237 2.74 -14.90 1.37
N GLU A 238 2.53 -15.98 2.12
CA GLU A 238 1.25 -16.68 2.28
C GLU A 238 0.82 -16.56 3.74
N ILE A 239 -0.43 -16.18 4.00
CA ILE A 239 -0.94 -16.00 5.37
C ILE A 239 -2.46 -16.14 5.42
N LEU A 240 -2.97 -16.67 6.55
CA LEU A 240 -4.41 -16.74 6.79
C LEU A 240 -4.99 -15.36 7.09
N ALA A 241 -6.11 -15.06 6.45
CA ALA A 241 -6.87 -13.83 6.59
C ALA A 241 -8.34 -14.14 6.88
N LYS A 242 -8.96 -13.29 7.70
CA LYS A 242 -10.40 -13.28 7.89
C LYS A 242 -11.01 -12.12 7.12
N ALA A 243 -11.91 -12.41 6.19
CA ALA A 243 -12.56 -11.39 5.38
C ALA A 243 -13.79 -10.80 6.11
N ILE A 244 -13.79 -9.49 6.34
CA ILE A 244 -14.95 -8.75 6.82
C ILE A 244 -15.53 -8.01 5.63
N LEU A 245 -16.71 -8.45 5.17
CA LEU A 245 -17.34 -7.89 3.97
C LEU A 245 -18.11 -6.60 4.31
N ASN A 246 -18.39 -5.83 3.26
CA ASN A 246 -19.23 -4.64 3.36
C ASN A 246 -20.71 -4.98 3.66
N GLN A 247 -21.63 -4.06 3.44
CA GLN A 247 -23.07 -4.28 3.71
C GLN A 247 -23.67 -5.49 2.96
N LYS A 248 -22.99 -6.02 1.93
CA LYS A 248 -23.36 -7.30 1.32
C LYS A 248 -23.01 -8.46 2.27
N LYS A 249 -23.99 -9.34 2.53
CA LYS A 249 -23.77 -10.57 3.32
C LYS A 249 -22.76 -11.53 2.66
N TYR A 250 -22.63 -11.47 1.33
CA TYR A 250 -21.74 -12.29 0.54
C TYR A 250 -21.40 -11.64 -0.82
N PHE A 251 -20.32 -12.08 -1.46
CA PHE A 251 -20.02 -11.80 -2.87
C PHE A 251 -20.20 -13.06 -3.73
N LYS A 252 -20.86 -12.92 -4.88
CA LYS A 252 -21.01 -13.98 -5.90
C LYS A 252 -19.84 -13.97 -6.89
N ALA A 253 -19.76 -15.02 -7.69
CA ALA A 253 -18.81 -15.13 -8.81
C ALA A 253 -18.82 -13.87 -9.68
N GLY A 254 -17.63 -13.36 -10.01
CA GLY A 254 -17.45 -12.16 -10.84
C GLY A 254 -17.72 -10.84 -10.12
N GLU A 255 -18.31 -10.85 -8.92
CA GLU A 255 -18.59 -9.60 -8.19
C GLU A 255 -17.31 -8.95 -7.64
N LYS A 256 -17.37 -7.62 -7.58
CA LYS A 256 -16.37 -6.77 -6.94
C LYS A 256 -16.97 -6.11 -5.70
N GLY A 257 -16.16 -5.91 -4.67
CA GLY A 257 -16.60 -5.19 -3.48
C GLY A 257 -15.47 -4.88 -2.51
N PHE A 258 -15.73 -3.92 -1.61
CA PHE A 258 -14.81 -3.60 -0.54
C PHE A 258 -14.92 -4.59 0.61
N ALA A 259 -13.78 -4.92 1.19
CA ALA A 259 -13.68 -5.75 2.39
C ALA A 259 -12.48 -5.30 3.23
N GLN A 260 -12.49 -5.68 4.49
CA GLN A 260 -11.33 -5.57 5.37
C GLN A 260 -10.79 -6.97 5.60
N LEU A 261 -9.51 -7.19 5.29
CA LEU A 261 -8.80 -8.42 5.62
C LEU A 261 -8.10 -8.25 6.96
N ARG A 262 -8.31 -9.21 7.85
CA ARG A 262 -7.72 -9.23 9.19
C ARG A 262 -6.79 -10.41 9.36
N PHE A 263 -5.61 -10.16 9.90
CA PHE A 263 -4.55 -11.12 10.06
C PHE A 263 -4.21 -11.30 11.54
N LYS A 264 -3.71 -12.48 11.92
CA LYS A 264 -3.20 -12.73 13.28
C LYS A 264 -1.87 -11.98 13.51
N GLU A 265 -1.04 -11.97 12.49
CA GLU A 265 0.28 -11.33 12.45
C GLU A 265 0.25 -10.08 11.54
N PRO A 266 1.06 -9.06 11.84
CA PRO A 266 1.10 -7.86 11.02
C PRO A 266 1.78 -8.12 9.66
N LEU A 267 1.32 -7.43 8.62
CA LEU A 267 1.89 -7.49 7.27
C LEU A 267 2.28 -6.09 6.80
N ALA A 268 3.39 -6.03 6.07
CA ALA A 268 3.85 -4.86 5.36
C ALA A 268 3.37 -4.92 3.90
N THR A 269 2.39 -4.08 3.55
CA THR A 269 1.80 -4.01 2.21
C THR A 269 1.68 -2.56 1.74
N TYR A 270 1.58 -2.32 0.44
CA TYR A 270 1.48 -0.98 -0.13
C TYR A 270 0.13 -0.71 -0.79
N LEU A 271 -0.25 0.56 -0.85
CA LEU A 271 -1.38 1.02 -1.68
C LEU A 271 -1.22 0.53 -3.11
N ARG A 272 -2.30 -0.03 -3.67
CA ARG A 272 -2.38 -0.59 -5.03
C ARG A 272 -1.64 -1.91 -5.24
N ASP A 273 -1.00 -2.48 -4.22
CA ASP A 273 -0.45 -3.82 -4.34
C ASP A 273 -1.58 -4.81 -4.66
N LEU A 274 -1.29 -5.74 -5.56
CA LEU A 274 -2.19 -6.82 -5.94
C LEU A 274 -2.03 -8.00 -4.99
N PHE A 275 -3.10 -8.75 -4.82
CA PHE A 275 -3.10 -9.96 -4.01
C PHE A 275 -4.00 -11.02 -4.62
N ILE A 276 -3.78 -12.27 -4.19
CA ILE A 276 -4.60 -13.42 -4.56
C ILE A 276 -5.24 -13.99 -3.29
N LEU A 277 -6.48 -14.45 -3.42
CA LEU A 277 -7.23 -15.14 -2.40
C LEU A 277 -7.47 -16.59 -2.81
N ARG A 278 -7.19 -17.49 -1.89
CA ARG A 278 -7.54 -18.91 -2.00
C ARG A 278 -8.36 -19.33 -0.78
N ILE A 279 -9.15 -20.40 -0.92
CA ILE A 279 -9.67 -21.14 0.24
C ILE A 279 -8.65 -22.22 0.65
N PRO A 280 -8.54 -22.54 1.95
CA PRO A 280 -7.56 -23.51 2.43
C PRO A 280 -7.95 -24.96 2.12
N SER A 281 -9.25 -25.30 2.13
CA SER A 281 -9.73 -26.66 1.87
C SER A 281 -11.14 -26.66 1.25
N PRO A 282 -11.35 -27.37 0.11
CA PRO A 282 -10.30 -27.83 -0.80
C PRO A 282 -9.55 -26.62 -1.38
N PRO A 283 -8.22 -26.70 -1.57
CA PRO A 283 -7.40 -25.56 -1.97
C PRO A 283 -7.81 -25.07 -3.36
N LYS A 284 -8.25 -23.82 -3.45
CA LYS A 284 -8.74 -23.26 -4.71
C LYS A 284 -8.56 -21.76 -4.76
N THR A 285 -8.08 -21.26 -5.91
CA THR A 285 -8.10 -19.82 -6.21
C THR A 285 -9.53 -19.33 -6.34
N ILE A 286 -9.90 -18.33 -5.54
CA ILE A 286 -11.25 -17.76 -5.55
C ILE A 286 -11.33 -16.37 -6.14
N GLY A 287 -10.20 -15.68 -6.24
CA GLY A 287 -10.16 -14.30 -6.68
C GLY A 287 -8.90 -13.63 -6.19
N GLY A 288 -8.96 -12.31 -6.20
CA GLY A 288 -7.86 -11.46 -5.80
C GLY A 288 -8.35 -10.04 -5.73
N GLY A 289 -7.43 -9.09 -5.88
CA GLY A 289 -7.80 -7.69 -5.88
C GLY A 289 -6.63 -6.81 -5.57
N LEU A 290 -6.94 -5.64 -5.03
CA LEU A 290 -5.96 -4.61 -4.75
C LEU A 290 -6.15 -3.99 -3.37
N ILE A 291 -5.05 -3.52 -2.79
CA ILE A 291 -5.03 -2.89 -1.47
C ILE A 291 -5.37 -1.40 -1.59
N VAL A 292 -6.38 -0.98 -0.83
CA VAL A 292 -6.94 0.38 -0.83
C VAL A 292 -6.53 1.16 0.42
N ASP A 293 -6.33 0.47 1.54
CA ASP A 293 -5.68 1.04 2.72
C ASP A 293 -4.79 0.00 3.42
N PRO A 294 -3.45 0.08 3.28
CA PRO A 294 -2.53 -0.89 3.89
C PRO A 294 -2.40 -0.72 5.41
N LEU A 295 -2.79 0.44 5.95
CA LEU A 295 -2.68 0.77 7.37
C LEU A 295 -4.06 1.10 7.93
N ALA A 296 -5.04 0.23 7.64
CA ALA A 296 -6.42 0.42 8.08
C ALA A 296 -6.56 0.16 9.59
N HIS A 297 -7.37 0.98 10.26
CA HIS A 297 -7.83 0.67 11.60
C HIS A 297 -8.92 -0.41 11.55
N LYS A 298 -9.03 -1.19 12.62
CA LYS A 298 -10.13 -2.16 12.75
C LYS A 298 -11.46 -1.39 12.78
N HIS A 299 -12.35 -1.71 11.86
CA HIS A 299 -13.66 -1.03 11.75
C HIS A 299 -14.76 -1.98 11.28
N HIS A 300 -15.99 -1.47 11.18
CA HIS A 300 -17.15 -2.22 10.70
C HIS A 300 -17.84 -1.46 9.57
N PHE A 301 -18.13 -2.14 8.45
CA PHE A 301 -18.80 -1.57 7.27
C PHE A 301 -20.29 -1.16 7.46
N LYS A 302 -20.78 -1.12 8.70
CA LYS A 302 -22.07 -0.48 9.01
C LYS A 302 -21.99 1.04 8.88
N ASP A 303 -20.79 1.59 9.06
CA ASP A 303 -20.52 3.01 8.90
C ASP A 303 -20.46 3.39 7.41
N LYS A 304 -21.37 4.28 6.99
CA LYS A 304 -21.43 4.79 5.61
C LYS A 304 -20.19 5.60 5.24
N ASP A 305 -19.49 6.18 6.22
CA ASP A 305 -18.33 7.02 5.96
C ASP A 305 -17.11 6.21 5.54
N ILE A 306 -17.01 4.96 5.97
CA ILE A 306 -15.95 4.03 5.54
C ILE A 306 -16.08 3.71 4.05
N LEU A 307 -17.31 3.46 3.57
CA LEU A 307 -17.52 3.20 2.15
C LEU A 307 -17.17 4.41 1.29
N ARG A 308 -17.57 5.61 1.72
CA ARG A 308 -17.19 6.87 1.06
C ARG A 308 -15.67 7.07 1.07
N PHE A 309 -15.01 6.76 2.19
CA PHE A 309 -13.56 6.80 2.32
C PHE A 309 -12.89 5.87 1.29
N LEU A 310 -13.29 4.60 1.22
CA LEU A 310 -12.70 3.63 0.28
C LEU A 310 -13.00 3.97 -1.19
N GLN A 311 -14.20 4.48 -1.49
CA GLN A 311 -14.58 4.95 -2.83
C GLN A 311 -13.74 6.13 -3.31
N LYS A 312 -13.25 6.99 -2.41
CA LYS A 312 -12.33 8.06 -2.76
C LYS A 312 -10.93 7.52 -3.05
N ARG A 313 -10.47 6.55 -2.28
CA ARG A 313 -9.11 5.99 -2.39
C ARG A 313 -8.92 5.02 -3.56
N ILE A 314 -9.96 4.30 -3.99
CA ILE A 314 -9.86 3.30 -5.07
C ILE A 314 -9.43 3.90 -6.42
N LYS A 315 -9.63 5.20 -6.62
CA LYS A 315 -9.19 5.93 -7.82
C LYS A 315 -7.68 6.17 -7.83
N PHE A 316 -7.01 6.02 -6.69
CA PHE A 316 -5.58 6.31 -6.51
C PHE A 316 -5.19 7.72 -6.98
N ASP A 317 -6.10 8.68 -6.76
CA ASP A 317 -5.79 10.10 -6.93
C ASP A 317 -4.98 10.56 -5.72
N LEU A 318 -3.76 11.06 -5.95
CA LEU A 318 -2.83 11.36 -4.86
C LEU A 318 -3.38 12.44 -3.92
N ARG A 319 -4.09 13.43 -4.46
CA ARG A 319 -4.72 14.51 -3.68
C ARG A 319 -5.79 13.96 -2.74
N GLU A 320 -6.71 13.14 -3.23
CA GLU A 320 -7.70 12.46 -2.39
C GLU A 320 -7.03 11.49 -1.39
N LEU A 321 -5.95 10.81 -1.77
CA LEU A 321 -5.20 9.94 -0.85
C LEU A 321 -4.60 10.72 0.32
N VAL A 322 -4.02 11.89 0.09
CA VAL A 322 -3.48 12.76 1.15
C VAL A 322 -4.60 13.24 2.08
N LEU A 323 -5.70 13.75 1.52
CA LEU A 323 -6.84 14.25 2.31
C LEU A 323 -7.50 13.14 3.14
N THR A 324 -7.69 11.96 2.56
CA THR A 324 -8.26 10.81 3.26
C THR A 324 -7.32 10.28 4.34
N GLU A 325 -6.01 10.24 4.10
CA GLU A 325 -5.03 9.79 5.09
C GLU A 325 -5.01 10.74 6.31
N LEU A 326 -5.12 12.06 6.12
CA LEU A 326 -5.21 13.05 7.20
C LEU A 326 -6.52 12.98 7.98
N LYS A 327 -7.64 12.67 7.32
CA LYS A 327 -8.89 12.42 8.04
C LYS A 327 -8.82 11.17 8.91
N LYS A 328 -8.13 10.13 8.44
CA LYS A 328 -7.91 8.90 9.20
C LYS A 328 -6.94 9.13 10.36
N ASN A 329 -5.82 9.80 10.09
CA ASN A 329 -4.80 10.15 11.06
C ASN A 329 -4.72 11.66 11.19
N ILE A 330 -5.43 12.21 12.18
CA ILE A 330 -5.54 13.66 12.42
C ILE A 330 -4.16 14.35 12.45
N PHE A 331 -3.13 13.64 12.94
CA PHE A 331 -1.75 14.10 13.00
C PHE A 331 -0.80 13.12 12.33
N ILE A 332 -0.09 13.58 11.30
CA ILE A 332 0.89 12.78 10.57
C ILE A 332 2.21 13.54 10.47
N LYS A 333 3.32 12.88 10.79
CA LYS A 333 4.65 13.43 10.45
C LYS A 333 4.78 13.48 8.94
N LYS A 334 5.33 14.54 8.36
CA LYS A 334 5.52 14.66 6.90
C LYS A 334 6.14 13.40 6.28
N ASP A 335 7.19 12.87 6.89
CA ASP A 335 7.91 11.67 6.43
C ASP A 335 7.09 10.37 6.51
N ASN A 336 6.00 10.37 7.28
CA ASN A 336 5.11 9.21 7.45
C ASN A 336 3.88 9.26 6.54
N LEU A 337 3.63 10.38 5.84
CA LEU A 337 2.47 10.52 4.98
C LEU A 337 2.58 9.55 3.80
N LEU A 338 1.58 8.68 3.65
CA LEU A 338 1.52 7.69 2.58
C LEU A 338 2.83 6.87 2.47
N ILE A 339 3.42 6.53 3.62
CA ILE A 339 4.70 5.80 3.68
C ILE A 339 4.64 4.45 2.93
N ASN A 340 3.53 3.71 3.12
CA ASN A 340 3.21 2.48 2.40
C ASN A 340 2.47 2.77 1.09
N SER A 341 3.00 3.65 0.25
CA SER A 341 2.43 3.97 -1.06
C SER A 341 3.44 3.88 -2.17
N ASN A 342 2.94 3.65 -3.39
CA ASN A 342 3.74 3.55 -4.59
C ASN A 342 4.01 4.93 -5.26
N TYR A 343 4.02 6.03 -4.47
CA TYR A 343 4.39 7.38 -4.90
C TYR A 343 5.74 7.80 -4.32
N THR A 344 6.44 8.65 -5.05
CA THR A 344 7.67 9.32 -4.63
C THR A 344 7.39 10.36 -3.55
N ASP A 345 8.42 10.71 -2.77
CA ASP A 345 8.31 11.81 -1.81
C ASP A 345 8.17 13.18 -2.51
N SER A 346 8.64 13.32 -3.75
CA SER A 346 8.46 14.57 -4.52
C SER A 346 6.99 14.79 -4.85
N GLU A 347 6.34 13.78 -5.46
CA GLU A 347 4.92 13.84 -5.80
C GLU A 347 4.05 14.13 -4.57
N ILE A 348 4.34 13.47 -3.44
CA ILE A 348 3.61 13.70 -2.18
C ILE A 348 3.83 15.15 -1.70
N ARG A 349 5.06 15.65 -1.71
CA ARG A 349 5.38 17.02 -1.26
C ARG A 349 4.72 18.08 -2.14
N GLU A 350 4.73 17.92 -3.45
CA GLU A 350 4.09 18.83 -4.40
C GLU A 350 2.58 18.95 -4.13
N VAL A 351 1.90 17.81 -3.94
CA VAL A 351 0.46 17.80 -3.60
C VAL A 351 0.19 18.43 -2.24
N VAL A 352 1.03 18.16 -1.23
CA VAL A 352 0.92 18.79 0.09
C VAL A 352 1.05 20.30 0.01
N GLU A 353 2.02 20.83 -0.73
CA GLU A 353 2.19 22.27 -0.89
C GLU A 353 1.01 22.91 -1.65
N SER A 354 0.47 22.24 -2.68
CA SER A 354 -0.77 22.68 -3.35
C SER A 354 -1.94 22.75 -2.38
N LEU A 355 -2.18 21.68 -1.61
CA LEU A 355 -3.29 21.62 -0.65
C LEU A 355 -3.14 22.64 0.49
N LYS A 356 -1.90 22.95 0.88
CA LYS A 356 -1.59 24.00 1.85
C LYS A 356 -1.94 25.38 1.30
N LYS A 357 -1.53 25.71 0.06
CA LYS A 357 -1.85 26.99 -0.59
C LYS A 357 -3.37 27.21 -0.71
N GLU A 358 -4.12 26.14 -0.96
CA GLU A 358 -5.58 26.17 -1.01
C GLU A 358 -6.25 26.18 0.38
N GLY A 359 -5.47 26.14 1.46
CA GLY A 359 -5.97 26.08 2.83
C GLY A 359 -6.84 24.85 3.11
N LYS A 360 -6.55 23.71 2.47
CA LYS A 360 -7.25 22.42 2.67
C LYS A 360 -6.63 21.58 3.79
N ILE A 361 -5.37 21.82 4.11
CA ILE A 361 -4.61 21.15 5.18
C ILE A 361 -3.82 22.19 5.96
N ILE A 362 -3.43 21.85 7.18
CA ILE A 362 -2.55 22.69 8.01
C ILE A 362 -1.19 21.99 8.13
N THR A 363 -0.11 22.75 7.97
CA THR A 363 1.25 22.22 8.00
C THR A 363 2.09 22.97 9.02
N THR A 364 2.79 22.26 9.89
CA THR A 364 3.87 22.83 10.71
C THR A 364 5.22 22.49 10.08
N ASN A 365 6.33 22.68 10.80
CA ASN A 365 7.65 22.25 10.36
C ASN A 365 7.68 20.73 10.07
N SER A 366 7.16 19.92 11.00
CA SER A 366 7.27 18.46 10.97
C SER A 366 5.95 17.72 10.76
N TRP A 367 4.81 18.40 10.93
CA TRP A 367 3.49 17.76 10.98
C TRP A 367 2.54 18.27 9.91
N LEU A 368 1.63 17.39 9.53
CA LEU A 368 0.46 17.64 8.71
C LEU A 368 -0.78 17.37 9.55
N ILE A 369 -1.77 18.25 9.44
CA ILE A 369 -2.96 18.26 10.28
C ILE A 369 -4.19 18.46 9.40
N ASP A 370 -5.25 17.71 9.70
CA ASP A 370 -6.57 17.92 9.09
C ASP A 370 -7.13 19.32 9.42
N LYS A 371 -7.68 19.99 8.41
CA LYS A 371 -8.22 21.35 8.54
C LYS A 371 -9.42 21.43 9.48
N ASN A 372 -10.36 20.50 9.38
CA ASN A 372 -11.59 20.56 10.16
C ASN A 372 -11.25 20.37 11.63
N TYR A 373 -10.39 19.39 11.93
CA TYR A 373 -9.87 19.20 13.27
C TYR A 373 -9.15 20.46 13.78
N TRP A 374 -8.30 21.10 12.96
CA TRP A 374 -7.62 22.33 13.36
C TRP A 374 -8.60 23.47 13.71
N GLN A 375 -9.65 23.63 12.91
CA GLN A 375 -10.71 24.60 13.18
C GLN A 375 -11.43 24.30 14.49
N GLU A 376 -11.75 23.03 14.77
CA GLU A 376 -12.32 22.62 16.05
C GLU A 376 -11.40 22.96 17.23
N GLN A 377 -10.09 22.72 17.12
CA GLN A 377 -9.14 23.07 18.18
C GLN A 377 -9.06 24.58 18.40
N THR A 378 -9.07 25.35 17.32
CA THR A 378 -9.09 26.81 17.35
C THR A 378 -10.32 27.31 18.10
N ILE A 379 -11.50 26.75 17.80
CA ILE A 379 -12.76 27.11 18.48
C ILE A 379 -12.72 26.71 19.96
N LYS A 380 -12.28 25.48 20.27
CA LYS A 380 -12.15 25.01 21.66
C LYS A 380 -11.22 25.91 22.48
N PHE A 381 -10.10 26.34 21.90
CA PHE A 381 -9.15 27.23 22.55
C PHE A 381 -9.80 28.58 22.86
N MET A 382 -10.45 29.20 21.87
CA MET A 382 -11.12 30.49 22.06
C MET A 382 -12.26 30.40 23.07
N ASN A 383 -13.06 29.34 23.04
CA ASN A 383 -14.11 29.10 24.02
C ASN A 383 -13.55 28.96 25.43
N ARG A 384 -12.45 28.21 25.59
CA ARG A 384 -11.79 28.06 26.89
C ARG A 384 -11.24 29.39 27.39
N LEU A 385 -10.61 30.17 26.52
CA LEU A 385 -10.09 31.50 26.88
C LEU A 385 -11.23 32.44 27.31
N ASN A 386 -12.34 32.45 26.58
CA ASN A 386 -13.52 33.23 26.95
C ASN A 386 -14.11 32.81 28.30
N GLN A 387 -14.21 31.50 28.57
CA GLN A 387 -14.65 30.98 29.88
C GLN A 387 -13.75 31.46 31.03
N GLU A 388 -12.43 31.47 30.84
CA GLU A 388 -11.51 31.99 31.86
C GLU A 388 -11.76 33.47 32.15
N TYR A 389 -12.04 34.28 31.12
CA TYR A 389 -12.42 35.68 31.31
C TYR A 389 -13.84 35.89 31.88
N GLU A 390 -14.74 34.92 31.77
CA GLU A 390 -16.05 34.97 32.45
C GLU A 390 -15.89 34.68 33.95
N LEU A 391 -15.04 33.71 34.29
CA LEU A 391 -14.72 33.37 35.68
C LEU A 391 -13.89 34.47 36.37
N TYR A 392 -13.00 35.15 35.62
CA TYR A 392 -12.11 36.19 36.14
C TYR A 392 -12.20 37.49 35.30
N PRO A 393 -13.30 38.26 35.39
CA PRO A 393 -13.56 39.42 34.50
C PRO A 393 -12.54 40.57 34.59
N LEU A 394 -11.81 40.66 35.71
CA LEU A 394 -10.80 41.69 35.97
C LEU A 394 -9.41 41.34 35.44
N GLN A 395 -9.14 40.08 35.10
CA GLN A 395 -7.83 39.71 34.57
C GLN A 395 -7.67 40.28 33.16
N THR A 396 -6.47 40.78 32.86
CA THR A 396 -6.10 41.30 31.55
C THR A 396 -5.59 40.21 30.62
N GLY A 397 -5.14 39.09 31.17
CA GLY A 397 -4.69 37.90 30.44
C GLY A 397 -4.39 36.76 31.39
N PHE A 398 -4.04 35.61 30.83
CA PHE A 398 -3.81 34.37 31.57
C PHE A 398 -2.46 33.73 31.19
N PRO A 399 -1.80 33.00 32.10
CA PRO A 399 -0.58 32.27 31.78
C PRO A 399 -0.78 31.22 30.68
N LEU A 400 0.11 31.17 29.68
CA LEU A 400 0.02 30.24 28.55
C LEU A 400 0.13 28.77 28.97
N ASN A 401 0.98 28.47 29.96
CA ASN A 401 1.16 27.12 30.52
C ASN A 401 -0.16 26.53 31.07
N LYS A 402 -1.06 27.38 31.59
CA LYS A 402 -2.41 26.96 32.01
C LYS A 402 -3.17 26.35 30.83
N PHE A 403 -3.14 26.99 29.67
CA PHE A 403 -3.80 26.51 28.47
C PHE A 403 -3.12 25.29 27.88
N GLN A 404 -1.79 25.22 27.93
CA GLN A 404 -1.07 24.02 27.50
C GLN A 404 -1.56 22.78 28.26
N SER A 405 -1.88 22.92 29.55
CA SER A 405 -2.43 21.82 30.35
C SER A 405 -3.81 21.35 29.89
N TYR A 406 -4.69 22.25 29.44
CA TYR A 406 -6.00 21.90 28.87
C TYR A 406 -5.89 21.21 27.50
N PHE A 407 -4.80 21.46 26.78
CA PHE A 407 -4.54 20.90 25.46
C PHE A 407 -3.40 19.87 25.49
N TYR A 408 -3.26 19.11 26.58
CA TYR A 408 -2.17 18.13 26.79
C TYR A 408 -2.07 17.05 25.69
N TYR A 409 -3.16 16.78 24.96
CA TYR A 409 -3.21 15.83 23.84
C TYR A 409 -2.58 16.40 22.56
N LEU A 410 -2.39 17.73 22.47
CA LEU A 410 -1.63 18.35 21.40
C LEU A 410 -0.14 18.29 21.71
N LYS A 411 0.66 17.97 20.70
CA LYS A 411 2.12 18.02 20.83
C LYS A 411 2.58 19.46 21.06
N PRO A 412 3.68 19.69 21.81
CA PRO A 412 4.16 21.05 22.08
C PRO A 412 4.35 21.90 20.81
N GLU A 413 4.97 21.33 19.77
CA GLU A 413 5.14 21.99 18.46
C GLU A 413 3.81 22.41 17.84
N THR A 414 2.80 21.54 17.90
CA THR A 414 1.46 21.78 17.36
C THR A 414 0.72 22.84 18.17
N PHE A 415 0.82 22.78 19.51
CA PHE A 415 0.21 23.76 20.39
C PHE A 415 0.82 25.15 20.17
N ASN A 416 2.15 25.25 20.09
CA ASN A 416 2.82 26.51 19.79
C ASN A 416 2.37 27.06 18.44
N TYR A 417 2.28 26.22 17.41
CA TYR A 417 1.75 26.63 16.12
C TYR A 417 0.28 27.10 16.17
N LEU A 418 -0.54 26.54 17.08
CA LEU A 418 -1.92 26.99 17.30
C LEU A 418 -1.93 28.41 17.86
N ILE A 419 -1.07 28.68 18.85
CA ILE A 419 -0.89 30.00 19.44
C ILE A 419 -0.41 30.99 18.38
N ASP A 420 0.64 30.65 17.63
CA ASP A 420 1.17 31.49 16.55
C ASP A 420 0.11 31.79 15.49
N SER A 421 -0.71 30.80 15.12
CA SER A 421 -1.82 30.98 14.17
C SER A 421 -2.91 31.91 14.71
N LEU A 422 -3.17 31.89 16.02
CA LEU A 422 -4.14 32.78 16.66
C LEU A 422 -3.61 34.21 16.81
N ILE A 423 -2.30 34.35 17.05
CA ILE A 423 -1.61 35.65 17.09
C ILE A 423 -1.60 36.27 15.69
N ASN A 424 -1.19 35.52 14.67
CA ASN A 424 -1.12 35.98 13.28
C ASN A 424 -2.50 36.28 12.66
N SER A 425 -3.59 35.82 13.28
CA SER A 425 -4.96 36.16 12.87
C SER A 425 -5.60 37.23 13.76
N ASP A 426 -4.79 37.93 14.57
CA ASP A 426 -5.19 39.01 15.48
C ASP A 426 -6.33 38.62 16.45
N LYS A 427 -6.43 37.33 16.79
CA LYS A 427 -7.43 36.83 17.75
C LYS A 427 -6.95 36.96 19.19
N ILE A 428 -5.65 36.77 19.42
CA ILE A 428 -5.01 36.85 20.74
C ILE A 428 -3.67 37.57 20.65
N GLY A 429 -3.22 38.16 21.75
CA GLY A 429 -1.85 38.62 21.96
C GLY A 429 -1.11 37.75 22.97
N LEU A 430 0.22 37.74 22.90
CA LEU A 430 1.11 37.06 23.85
C LEU A 430 2.19 38.04 24.33
N LYS A 431 2.30 38.25 25.64
CA LYS A 431 3.33 39.10 26.25
C LYS A 431 3.89 38.46 27.51
N LYS A 432 5.21 38.22 27.55
CA LYS A 432 5.92 37.60 28.70
C LYS A 432 5.23 36.31 29.22
N GLY A 433 4.76 35.45 28.31
CA GLY A 433 4.09 34.19 28.68
C GLY A 433 2.61 34.32 29.07
N ILE A 434 2.03 35.52 28.98
CA ILE A 434 0.62 35.78 29.26
C ILE A 434 -0.12 35.97 27.93
N ILE A 435 -1.17 35.18 27.71
CA ILE A 435 -2.09 35.34 26.57
C ILE A 435 -3.26 36.24 26.93
N PHE A 436 -3.72 37.04 25.97
CA PHE A 436 -4.86 37.93 26.15
C PHE A 436 -5.68 38.12 24.86
N LEU A 437 -6.96 38.45 25.00
CA LEU A 437 -7.82 38.79 23.85
C LEU A 437 -7.55 40.23 23.39
N LEU A 438 -7.27 40.42 22.09
CA LEU A 438 -7.05 41.75 21.51
C LEU A 438 -8.33 42.60 21.48
N SER A 439 -9.49 41.95 21.38
CA SER A 439 -10.80 42.62 21.30
C SER A 439 -11.41 43.02 22.65
N ARG A 440 -10.81 42.64 23.78
CA ARG A 440 -11.41 42.82 25.11
C ARG A 440 -10.67 43.88 25.93
N LYS A 441 -11.37 44.95 26.29
CA LYS A 441 -10.98 45.86 27.39
C LYS A 441 -11.57 45.33 28.71
N PRO A 442 -10.89 45.49 29.86
CA PRO A 442 -11.39 45.02 31.15
C PRO A 442 -12.79 45.59 31.44
N LYS A 443 -13.74 44.73 31.79
CA LYS A 443 -15.10 45.14 32.16
C LYS A 443 -15.23 45.07 33.68
N ILE A 444 -15.34 46.23 34.32
CA ILE A 444 -15.65 46.37 35.74
C ILE A 444 -17.08 45.88 35.98
N SER A 445 -17.28 45.00 36.97
CA SER A 445 -18.62 44.47 37.29
C SER A 445 -19.55 45.57 37.81
N THR A 446 -20.87 45.38 37.68
CA THR A 446 -21.86 46.36 38.17
C THR A 446 -21.72 46.63 39.67
N GLN A 447 -21.41 45.61 40.46
CA GLN A 447 -21.12 45.74 41.90
C GLN A 447 -19.84 46.53 42.18
N GLN A 448 -18.79 46.35 41.37
CA GLN A 448 -17.55 47.09 41.51
C GLN A 448 -17.67 48.54 41.06
N LYS A 449 -18.51 48.84 40.05
CA LYS A 449 -18.86 50.23 39.71
C LYS A 449 -19.52 50.96 40.88
N VAL A 450 -20.39 50.26 41.62
CA VAL A 450 -21.03 50.79 42.83
C VAL A 450 -20.03 50.97 43.99
N LEU A 451 -19.04 50.09 44.10
CA LEU A 451 -17.99 50.22 45.12
C LEU A 451 -17.01 51.36 44.78
N ILE A 452 -16.61 51.48 43.51
CA ILE A 452 -15.74 52.55 43.01
C ILE A 452 -16.42 53.91 43.16
N SER A 453 -17.73 54.03 42.89
CA SER A 453 -18.47 55.28 43.10
C SER A 453 -18.65 55.64 44.58
N LYS A 454 -18.53 54.68 45.51
CA LYS A 454 -18.50 54.92 46.95
C LYS A 454 -17.12 55.29 47.49
N ILE A 455 -16.04 54.91 46.80
CA ILE A 455 -14.65 55.21 47.20
C ILE A 455 -14.14 56.50 46.56
N LEU A 456 -14.67 56.89 45.39
CA LEU A 456 -14.34 58.14 44.68
C LEU A 456 -15.20 59.34 45.11
N LYS A 457 -16.18 59.14 46.00
CA LYS A 457 -16.79 60.20 46.80
C LYS A 457 -16.02 60.30 48.11
#